data_AF-X1GWK4-F1
#
_entry.id   AF-X1GWK4-F1
#
_cell.length_a   1.000
_cell.length_b   1.000
_cell.length_c   1.000
_cell.angle_alpha   90.00
_cell.angle_beta   90.00
_cell.angle_gamma   90.00
#
_symmetry.space_group_name_H-M   'P 1'
#
loop_
_entity.id
_entity.type
_entity.pdbx_description
1 polymer ?
#
loop_
_entity_poly.entity_id
_entity_poly.type
_entity_poly.pdbx_seq_one_letter_code
_entity_poly.pdbx_strand_id
1 'polypeptide(L)'
;AKRTPHIKLFKVHGSIDWYDLNDNIVSDISLIENGKYADKRLIILPGDRKYSEAFHEPYRELIQKADNSLRSGRSFLMIGYSFNDDHIQEILIKRLKEDEKSGIIITRSLSQKAKELLSDCPNLWGVSQKNSATVIQNGESEYEMSDIELWRINEFVRDVLGG
;
A
#
# COMPACT_ATOMS: atom_id res chain seq x y z
N ALA A 1 -9.97 -29.67 -10.88
CA ALA A 1 -10.69 -28.41 -10.59
C ALA A 1 -10.07 -27.27 -11.40
N LYS A 2 -10.86 -26.52 -12.16
CA LYS A 2 -10.40 -25.39 -12.99
C LYS A 2 -10.01 -24.24 -12.03
N ARG A 3 -8.74 -23.84 -11.99
CA ARG A 3 -8.30 -22.70 -11.19
C ARG A 3 -8.50 -21.42 -12.01
N THR A 4 -9.33 -20.53 -11.50
CA THR A 4 -9.51 -19.19 -12.08
C THR A 4 -8.48 -18.24 -11.47
N PRO A 5 -7.81 -17.38 -12.27
CA PRO A 5 -6.98 -16.31 -11.74
C PRO A 5 -7.79 -15.43 -10.80
N HIS A 6 -7.25 -15.11 -9.63
CA HIS A 6 -7.86 -14.20 -8.67
C HIS A 6 -6.78 -13.39 -7.96
N ILE A 7 -7.18 -12.24 -7.41
CA ILE A 7 -6.34 -11.37 -6.59
C ILE A 7 -6.87 -11.42 -5.16
N LYS A 8 -5.96 -11.41 -4.18
CA LYS A 8 -6.31 -11.24 -2.77
C LYS A 8 -6.19 -9.77 -2.41
N LEU A 9 -7.28 -9.16 -1.96
CA LEU A 9 -7.32 -7.78 -1.50
C LEU A 9 -7.49 -7.74 0.02
N PHE A 10 -6.56 -7.09 0.71
CA PHE A 10 -6.61 -6.89 2.15
C PHE A 10 -6.80 -5.41 2.48
N LYS A 11 -8.01 -5.02 2.91
CA LYS A 11 -8.32 -3.65 3.34
C LYS A 11 -8.01 -3.49 4.84
N VAL A 12 -6.73 -3.39 5.19
CA VAL A 12 -6.25 -3.40 6.60
C VAL A 12 -6.70 -2.20 7.45
N HIS A 13 -7.13 -1.11 6.81
CA HIS A 13 -7.72 0.07 7.47
C HIS A 13 -9.26 0.12 7.40
N GLY A 14 -9.89 -0.98 6.97
CA GLY A 14 -11.32 -1.01 6.71
C GLY A 14 -11.72 -0.34 5.42
N SER A 15 -12.99 0.05 5.32
CA SER A 15 -13.51 0.70 4.13
C SER A 15 -14.67 1.62 4.43
N ILE A 16 -14.84 2.64 3.59
CA ILE A 16 -15.94 3.61 3.71
C ILE A 16 -17.30 2.92 3.49
N ASP A 17 -17.32 1.86 2.68
CA ASP A 17 -18.52 1.09 2.34
C ASP A 17 -18.75 -0.13 3.24
N TRP A 18 -17.96 -0.29 4.32
CA TRP A 18 -18.13 -1.39 5.28
C TRP A 18 -19.07 -0.99 6.41
N TYR A 19 -20.05 -1.86 6.68
CA TYR A 19 -21.07 -1.67 7.71
C TYR A 19 -21.20 -2.91 8.58
N ASP A 20 -21.43 -2.69 9.87
CA ASP A 20 -21.92 -3.74 10.76
C ASP A 20 -23.45 -3.83 10.67
N LEU A 21 -23.95 -4.95 10.16
CA LEU A 21 -25.37 -5.28 10.14
C LEU A 21 -25.60 -6.58 10.92
N ASN A 22 -25.93 -6.43 12.20
CA ASN A 22 -26.22 -7.56 13.10
C ASN A 22 -25.04 -8.53 13.19
N ASP A 23 -23.87 -8.03 13.58
CA ASP A 23 -22.63 -8.79 13.75
C ASP A 23 -22.08 -9.38 12.43
N ASN A 24 -22.54 -8.85 11.28
CA ASN A 24 -22.05 -9.22 9.97
C ASN A 24 -21.51 -7.99 9.24
N ILE A 25 -20.29 -8.13 8.71
CA ILE A 25 -19.67 -7.09 7.90
C ILE A 25 -20.21 -7.16 6.48
N VAL A 26 -20.83 -6.07 6.03
CA VAL A 26 -21.37 -5.93 4.67
C VAL A 26 -20.66 -4.80 3.96
N SER A 27 -20.30 -5.03 2.69
CA SER A 27 -19.75 -4.02 1.77
C SER A 27 -20.88 -3.57 0.85
N ASP A 28 -21.48 -2.41 1.10
CA ASP A 28 -22.60 -1.91 0.29
C ASP A 28 -22.63 -0.38 0.23
N ILE A 29 -22.35 0.15 -0.96
CA ILE A 29 -22.29 1.60 -1.21
C ILE A 29 -23.69 2.25 -1.16
N SER A 30 -24.76 1.49 -1.42
CA SER A 30 -26.15 2.01 -1.40
C SER A 30 -26.63 2.36 0.01
N LEU A 31 -25.98 1.81 1.04
CA LEU A 31 -26.24 2.14 2.45
C LEU A 31 -25.68 3.52 2.82
N ILE A 32 -24.74 4.08 2.04
CA ILE A 32 -24.23 5.45 2.22
C ILE A 32 -25.34 6.45 1.89
N GLU A 33 -26.03 6.25 0.77
CA GLU A 33 -27.03 7.19 0.23
C GLU A 33 -28.29 7.26 1.09
N ASN A 34 -28.64 6.17 1.76
CA ASN A 34 -29.86 6.08 2.55
C ASN A 34 -29.74 6.67 3.96
N GLY A 35 -28.54 7.04 4.44
CA GLY A 35 -28.30 7.67 5.75
C GLY A 35 -28.66 6.82 6.99
N LYS A 36 -29.33 5.67 6.81
CA LYS A 36 -29.92 4.84 7.86
C LYS A 36 -28.91 4.15 8.79
N TYR A 37 -27.63 4.10 8.42
CA TYR A 37 -26.61 3.32 9.11
C TYR A 37 -25.31 4.10 9.38
N ALA A 38 -25.40 5.43 9.49
CA ALA A 38 -24.23 6.29 9.73
C ALA A 38 -23.40 5.86 10.96
N ASP A 39 -24.08 5.44 12.04
CA ASP A 39 -23.45 5.06 13.31
C ASP A 39 -22.84 3.64 13.31
N LYS A 40 -22.96 2.89 12.20
CA LYS A 40 -22.49 1.49 12.08
C LYS A 40 -21.38 1.30 11.04
N ARG A 41 -20.70 2.38 10.64
CA ARG A 41 -19.61 2.34 9.65
C ARG A 41 -18.35 1.74 10.26
N LEU A 42 -17.72 0.83 9.53
CA LEU A 42 -16.50 0.11 9.90
C LEU A 42 -15.29 0.67 9.13
N ILE A 43 -15.06 1.97 9.31
CA ILE A 43 -13.85 2.66 8.83
C ILE A 43 -13.00 3.08 10.02
N ILE A 44 -11.70 2.77 9.98
CA ILE A 44 -10.76 3.27 10.99
C ILE A 44 -10.33 4.68 10.56
N LEU A 45 -10.78 5.70 11.31
CA LEU A 45 -10.39 7.08 11.06
C LEU A 45 -8.95 7.34 11.53
N PRO A 46 -8.17 8.21 10.86
CA PRO A 46 -6.88 8.65 11.37
C PRO A 46 -7.07 9.45 12.68
N GLY A 47 -6.43 9.02 13.78
CA GLY A 47 -6.49 9.67 15.10
C GLY A 47 -6.18 8.72 16.26
N ASP A 48 -6.23 9.23 17.50
CA ASP A 48 -5.79 8.51 18.70
C ASP A 48 -6.59 7.21 18.98
N ARG A 49 -7.83 7.11 18.48
CA ARG A 49 -8.71 5.92 18.60
C ARG A 49 -8.37 4.81 17.60
N LYS A 50 -7.46 5.06 16.64
CA LYS A 50 -6.96 4.09 15.65
C LYS A 50 -6.43 2.82 16.30
N TYR A 51 -5.77 2.95 17.46
CA TYR A 51 -5.21 1.80 18.18
C TYR A 51 -6.31 0.89 18.71
N SER A 52 -7.33 1.42 19.41
CA SER A 52 -8.38 0.57 19.98
C SER A 52 -9.18 -0.17 18.89
N GLU A 53 -9.45 0.49 17.76
CA GLU A 53 -10.28 -0.08 16.70
C GLU A 53 -9.56 -1.14 15.85
N ALA A 54 -8.24 -1.01 15.62
CA ALA A 54 -7.46 -2.00 14.87
C ALA A 54 -7.26 -3.34 15.61
N PHE A 55 -7.46 -3.37 16.94
CA PHE A 55 -7.40 -4.60 17.74
C PHE A 55 -8.74 -5.35 17.81
N HIS A 56 -9.82 -4.80 17.24
CA HIS A 56 -11.11 -5.46 17.16
C HIS A 56 -11.23 -6.29 15.86
N GLU A 57 -11.95 -7.41 15.93
CA GLU A 57 -12.36 -8.16 14.73
C GLU A 57 -13.21 -7.24 13.83
N PRO A 58 -13.02 -7.25 12.49
CA PRO A 58 -12.27 -8.20 11.64
C PRO A 58 -10.81 -7.80 11.34
N TYR A 59 -10.34 -6.67 11.85
CA TYR A 59 -9.11 -6.03 11.36
C TYR A 59 -7.86 -6.83 11.72
N ARG A 60 -7.86 -7.48 12.89
CA ARG A 60 -6.78 -8.35 13.33
C ARG A 60 -6.55 -9.53 12.39
N GLU A 61 -7.62 -10.21 11.97
CA GLU A 61 -7.51 -11.29 10.98
C GLU A 61 -7.00 -10.78 9.62
N LEU A 62 -7.47 -9.61 9.18
CA LEU A 62 -7.06 -9.02 7.90
C LEU A 62 -5.58 -8.65 7.92
N ILE A 63 -5.10 -8.04 9.00
CA ILE A 63 -3.68 -7.72 9.21
C ILE A 63 -2.87 -9.02 9.19
N GLN A 64 -3.28 -10.05 9.92
CA GLN A 64 -2.55 -11.32 9.94
C GLN A 64 -2.50 -12.00 8.55
N LYS A 65 -3.56 -11.92 7.75
CA LYS A 65 -3.57 -12.43 6.36
C LYS A 65 -2.67 -11.60 5.44
N ALA A 66 -2.64 -10.27 5.62
CA ALA A 66 -1.74 -9.38 4.90
C ALA A 66 -0.27 -9.68 5.27
N ASP A 67 0.04 -9.80 6.55
CA ASP A 67 1.36 -10.15 7.09
C ASP A 67 1.89 -11.47 6.50
N ASN A 68 1.05 -12.51 6.47
CA ASN A 68 1.41 -13.79 5.87
C ASN A 68 1.72 -13.65 4.38
N SER A 69 0.96 -12.80 3.67
CA SER A 69 1.21 -12.52 2.25
C SER A 69 2.54 -11.78 2.07
N LEU A 70 2.84 -10.78 2.90
CA LEU A 70 4.11 -10.05 2.90
C LEU A 70 5.31 -10.97 3.19
N ARG A 71 5.19 -11.88 4.17
CA ARG A 71 6.24 -12.87 4.51
C ARG A 71 6.57 -13.79 3.33
N SER A 72 5.55 -14.23 2.59
CA SER A 72 5.73 -15.11 1.43
C SER A 72 6.09 -14.38 0.13
N GLY A 73 5.95 -13.05 0.09
CA GLY A 73 6.19 -12.21 -1.08
C GLY A 73 7.64 -12.30 -1.57
N ARG A 74 7.83 -12.38 -2.89
CA ARG A 74 9.16 -12.43 -3.53
C ARG A 74 9.67 -11.06 -3.95
N SER A 75 8.76 -10.18 -4.32
CA SER A 75 9.02 -8.81 -4.72
C SER A 75 7.85 -7.92 -4.30
N PHE A 76 8.11 -6.63 -4.18
CA PHE A 76 7.14 -5.67 -3.64
C PHE A 76 6.95 -4.48 -4.59
N LEU A 77 5.71 -4.06 -4.76
CA LEU A 77 5.35 -2.84 -5.47
C LEU A 77 4.59 -1.93 -4.51
N MET A 78 5.11 -0.72 -4.30
CA MET A 78 4.57 0.25 -3.36
C MET A 78 4.17 1.50 -4.13
N ILE A 79 2.87 1.80 -4.18
CA ILE A 79 2.33 2.92 -4.97
C ILE A 79 1.77 3.97 -4.00
N GLY A 80 2.25 5.20 -4.08
CA GLY A 80 1.78 6.32 -3.25
C GLY A 80 1.97 6.11 -1.74
N TYR A 81 2.94 5.29 -1.35
CA TYR A 81 3.13 4.87 0.04
C TYR A 81 4.20 5.73 0.75
N SER A 82 3.85 6.36 1.86
CA SER A 82 4.74 7.27 2.60
C SER A 82 5.54 6.63 3.72
N PHE A 83 5.25 5.36 4.05
CA PHE A 83 5.86 4.59 5.14
C PHE A 83 5.60 5.15 6.56
N ASN A 84 4.43 5.75 6.79
CA ASN A 84 4.08 6.35 8.10
C ASN A 84 3.33 5.40 9.06
N ASP A 85 3.04 4.17 8.65
CA ASP A 85 2.32 3.20 9.48
C ASP A 85 3.25 2.11 10.00
N ASP A 86 3.88 2.38 11.15
CA ASP A 86 4.94 1.53 11.68
C ASP A 86 4.49 0.10 12.00
N HIS A 87 3.23 -0.10 12.42
CA HIS A 87 2.71 -1.44 12.76
C HIS A 87 2.39 -2.29 11.54
N ILE A 88 1.88 -1.70 10.46
CA ILE A 88 1.51 -2.46 9.26
C ILE A 88 2.75 -2.79 8.41
N GLN A 89 3.78 -1.94 8.46
CA GLN A 89 4.91 -2.04 7.55
C GLN A 89 6.12 -2.78 8.10
N GLU A 90 6.14 -3.17 9.38
CA GLU A 90 7.32 -3.79 10.01
C GLU A 90 7.83 -5.00 9.20
N ILE A 91 6.92 -5.88 8.79
CA ILE A 91 7.26 -7.04 7.97
C ILE A 91 7.78 -6.60 6.61
N LEU A 92 7.14 -5.64 5.95
CA LEU A 92 7.60 -5.15 4.65
C LEU A 92 9.03 -4.60 4.74
N ILE A 93 9.31 -3.74 5.72
CA ILE A 93 10.64 -3.18 5.95
C ILE A 93 11.66 -4.29 6.20
N LYS A 94 11.33 -5.28 7.05
CA LYS A 94 12.18 -6.44 7.30
C LYS A 94 12.50 -7.21 6.02
N ARG A 95 11.49 -7.47 5.19
CA ARG A 95 11.66 -8.17 3.91
C ARG A 95 12.55 -7.41 2.94
N LEU A 96 12.49 -6.08 2.93
CA LEU A 96 13.32 -5.24 2.07
C LEU A 96 14.76 -5.11 2.59
N LYS A 97 14.95 -4.87 3.89
CA LYS A 97 16.27 -4.63 4.51
C LYS A 97 17.03 -5.90 4.82
N GLU A 98 16.43 -6.85 5.54
CA GLU A 98 17.13 -8.05 6.03
C GLU A 98 17.15 -9.18 4.99
N ASP A 99 16.02 -9.40 4.32
CA ASP A 99 15.91 -10.46 3.31
C ASP A 99 16.28 -9.98 1.88
N GLU A 100 16.73 -8.73 1.76
CA GLU A 100 17.15 -8.03 0.54
C GLU A 100 16.20 -8.24 -0.65
N LYS A 101 14.88 -8.29 -0.40
CA LYS A 101 13.90 -8.52 -1.46
C LYS A 101 13.81 -7.34 -2.40
N SER A 102 13.60 -7.63 -3.68
CA SER A 102 13.45 -6.61 -4.70
C SER A 102 12.15 -5.83 -4.52
N GLY A 103 12.21 -4.51 -4.70
CA GLY A 103 11.03 -3.67 -4.60
C GLY A 103 11.08 -2.44 -5.51
N ILE A 104 9.91 -1.91 -5.84
CA ILE A 104 9.76 -0.64 -6.55
C ILE A 104 8.77 0.24 -5.78
N ILE A 105 9.19 1.45 -5.44
CA ILE A 105 8.36 2.52 -4.89
C ILE A 105 8.01 3.47 -6.04
N ILE A 106 6.73 3.71 -6.29
CA ILE A 106 6.23 4.67 -7.27
C ILE A 106 5.41 5.71 -6.52
N THR A 107 5.87 6.94 -6.46
CA THR A 107 5.16 8.04 -5.79
C THR A 107 5.53 9.35 -6.42
N ARG A 108 4.61 10.33 -6.45
CA ARG A 108 4.94 11.66 -6.97
C ARG A 108 6.10 12.30 -6.19
N SER A 109 6.13 12.13 -4.87
CA SER A 109 7.16 12.67 -4.00
C SER A 109 7.56 11.63 -2.95
N LEU A 110 8.87 11.37 -2.84
CA LEU A 110 9.41 10.46 -1.84
C LEU A 110 9.36 11.11 -0.45
N SER A 111 8.80 10.39 0.53
CA SER A 111 8.89 10.77 1.94
C SER A 111 10.32 10.59 2.45
N GLN A 112 10.64 11.21 3.58
CA GLN A 112 11.96 11.05 4.22
C GLN A 112 12.26 9.57 4.53
N LYS A 113 11.30 8.85 5.11
CA LYS A 113 11.40 7.40 5.36
C LYS A 113 11.62 6.59 4.07
N ALA A 114 10.96 6.95 2.97
CA ALA A 114 11.16 6.27 1.69
C ALA A 114 12.58 6.48 1.15
N LYS A 115 13.15 7.69 1.30
CA LYS A 115 14.54 7.98 0.91
C LYS A 115 15.54 7.18 1.74
N GLU A 116 15.33 7.12 3.05
CA GLU A 116 16.15 6.30 3.96
C GLU A 116 16.11 4.81 3.56
N LEU A 117 14.92 4.28 3.24
CA LEU A 117 14.79 2.92 2.73
C LEU A 117 15.54 2.69 1.42
N LEU A 118 15.48 3.64 0.49
CA LEU A 118 16.21 3.56 -0.78
C LEU A 118 17.72 3.55 -0.59
N SER A 119 18.24 4.28 0.40
CA SER A 119 19.65 4.28 0.75
C SER A 119 20.09 2.98 1.42
N ASP A 120 19.23 2.38 2.26
CA ASP A 120 19.56 1.16 3.01
C ASP A 120 19.35 -0.14 2.21
N CYS A 121 18.50 -0.12 1.16
CA CYS A 121 18.08 -1.34 0.45
C CYS A 121 18.63 -1.37 -0.98
N PRO A 122 19.63 -2.21 -1.30
CA PRO A 122 20.27 -2.22 -2.63
C PRO A 122 19.32 -2.69 -3.75
N ASN A 123 18.35 -3.54 -3.43
CA ASN A 123 17.39 -4.09 -4.39
C ASN A 123 16.09 -3.27 -4.50
N LEU A 124 16.06 -2.07 -3.91
CA LEU A 124 14.90 -1.18 -3.91
C LEU A 124 15.09 -0.04 -4.89
N TRP A 125 14.08 0.19 -5.73
CA TRP A 125 14.06 1.27 -6.71
C TRP A 125 12.96 2.27 -6.38
N GLY A 126 13.24 3.55 -6.52
CA GLY A 126 12.29 4.63 -6.32
C GLY A 126 12.01 5.35 -7.64
N VAL A 127 10.75 5.60 -7.95
CA VAL A 127 10.32 6.38 -9.12
C VAL A 127 9.51 7.55 -8.59
N SER A 128 9.99 8.77 -8.86
CA SER A 128 9.38 9.99 -8.34
C SER A 128 9.54 11.20 -9.24
N GLN A 129 8.98 12.35 -8.85
CA GLN A 129 9.11 13.61 -9.59
C GLN A 129 10.04 14.59 -8.87
N LYS A 130 10.95 15.22 -9.62
CA LYS A 130 11.82 16.31 -9.16
C LYS A 130 11.86 17.38 -10.25
N ASN A 131 11.51 18.64 -9.92
CA ASN A 131 11.54 19.78 -10.85
C ASN A 131 10.85 19.54 -12.22
N SER A 132 9.79 18.72 -12.24
CA SER A 132 9.02 18.29 -13.42
C SER A 132 9.58 17.11 -14.21
N ALA A 133 10.80 16.64 -13.91
CA ALA A 133 11.34 15.41 -14.48
C ALA A 133 10.98 14.20 -13.60
N THR A 134 10.92 13.03 -14.23
CA THR A 134 10.94 11.76 -13.50
C THR A 134 12.35 11.48 -13.02
N VAL A 135 12.48 11.10 -11.75
CA VAL A 135 13.72 10.61 -11.16
C VAL A 135 13.54 9.17 -10.74
N ILE A 136 14.42 8.31 -11.25
CA ILE A 136 14.60 6.93 -10.83
C ILE A 136 15.80 6.89 -9.88
N GLN A 137 15.60 6.39 -8.67
CA GLN A 137 16.63 6.34 -7.63
C GLN A 137 16.88 4.90 -7.18
N ASN A 138 18.15 4.54 -6.98
CA ASN A 138 18.58 3.31 -6.31
C ASN A 138 19.82 3.64 -5.46
N GLY A 139 19.70 3.55 -4.13
CA GLY A 139 20.75 4.04 -3.24
C GLY A 139 21.06 5.52 -3.48
N GLU A 140 22.34 5.80 -3.72
CA GLU A 140 22.86 7.14 -4.07
C GLU A 140 22.77 7.46 -5.57
N SER A 141 22.41 6.47 -6.41
CA SER A 141 22.30 6.67 -7.86
C SER A 141 20.95 7.29 -8.21
N GLU A 142 20.98 8.40 -8.95
CA GLU A 142 19.79 9.06 -9.50
C GLU A 142 19.88 9.10 -11.04
N TYR A 143 18.77 8.79 -11.70
CA TYR A 143 18.60 8.89 -13.15
C TYR A 143 17.40 9.79 -13.45
N GLU A 144 17.63 10.85 -14.22
CA GLU A 144 16.60 11.86 -14.53
C GLU A 144 16.09 11.69 -15.97
N MET A 145 14.78 11.79 -16.15
CA MET A 145 14.10 11.68 -17.45
C MET A 145 13.05 12.80 -17.58
N SER A 146 13.24 13.67 -18.57
CA SER A 146 12.42 14.87 -18.75
C SER A 146 11.13 14.64 -19.54
N ASP A 147 11.07 13.59 -20.37
CA ASP A 147 10.01 13.41 -21.36
C ASP A 147 8.94 12.38 -20.96
N ILE A 148 9.01 11.86 -19.73
CA ILE A 148 8.13 10.79 -19.25
C ILE A 148 7.78 11.01 -17.78
N GLU A 149 6.54 10.72 -17.40
CA GLU A 149 6.04 10.85 -16.03
C GLU A 149 5.80 9.47 -15.39
N LEU A 150 6.86 8.68 -15.18
CA LEU A 150 6.75 7.30 -14.66
C LEU A 150 6.19 7.21 -13.23
N TRP A 151 6.12 8.33 -12.50
CA TRP A 151 5.43 8.37 -11.21
C TRP A 151 3.90 8.18 -11.35
N ARG A 152 3.35 8.41 -12.56
CA ARG A 152 1.96 8.08 -12.89
C ARG A 152 1.88 6.60 -13.26
N ILE A 153 1.05 5.86 -12.52
CA ILE A 153 0.95 4.41 -12.70
C ILE A 153 0.55 4.00 -14.12
N ASN A 154 -0.31 4.76 -14.80
CA ASN A 154 -0.73 4.47 -16.17
C ASN A 154 0.45 4.58 -17.15
N GLU A 155 1.28 5.62 -17.00
CA GLU A 155 2.47 5.82 -17.84
C GLU A 155 3.50 4.73 -17.55
N PHE A 156 3.71 4.40 -16.27
CA PHE A 156 4.60 3.31 -15.86
C PHE A 156 4.19 1.96 -16.48
N VAL A 157 2.90 1.62 -16.41
CA VAL A 157 2.40 0.35 -16.97
C VAL A 157 2.60 0.31 -18.49
N ARG A 158 2.28 1.40 -19.19
CA ARG A 158 2.44 1.49 -20.64
C ARG A 158 3.91 1.35 -21.06
N ASP A 159 4.78 2.16 -20.46
CA ASP A 159 6.14 2.34 -20.98
C ASP A 159 7.14 1.33 -20.40
N VAL A 160 6.87 0.74 -19.23
CA VAL A 160 7.76 -0.24 -18.57
C VAL A 160 7.25 -1.67 -18.71
N LEU A 161 5.95 -1.89 -18.56
CA LEU A 161 5.37 -3.24 -18.62
C LEU A 161 4.83 -3.61 -20.00
N GLY A 162 4.78 -2.65 -20.94
CA GLY A 162 4.28 -2.87 -22.30
C GLY A 162 2.77 -3.14 -22.36
N GLY A 163 2.02 -2.60 -21.39
CA GLY A 163 0.57 -2.75 -21.28
C GLY A 163 -0.21 -1.93 -22.30
#